data_AF-A0A4Z2FP02-F1
#
_entry.id   AF-A0A4Z2FP02-F1
#
_cell.length_a   1.000
_cell.length_b   1.000
_cell.length_c   1.000
_cell.angle_alpha   90.00
_cell.angle_beta   90.00
_cell.angle_gamma   90.00
#
_symmetry.space_group_name_H-M   'P 1'
#
loop_
_entity.id
_entity.type
_entity.pdbx_description
1 polymer ?
#
loop_
_entity_poly.entity_id
_entity_poly.type
_entity_poly.pdbx_seq_one_letter_code
_entity_poly.pdbx_strand_id
1 'polypeptide(L)'
;MFLCVCWCQESKQLNSLLCHTFIFCYLWAIGGNLTICHWDAFDTFIQKQFEANDNAKLQQHETLWSLYVNFSNKRLEPWDNVVPPFRYNREQPFFEMLVPTADTVRYGYLMEKLLSVRRSVLFTGSTGVGKVRPLWRREYD
;
A
#
# COMPACT_ATOMS: atom_id res chain seq x y z
N MET A 1 -35.03 11.85 12.73
CA MET A 1 -34.79 10.86 11.65
C MET A 1 -33.47 11.13 10.90
N PHE A 2 -33.18 12.36 10.47
CA PHE A 2 -31.93 12.71 9.75
C PHE A 2 -30.61 12.43 10.51
N LEU A 3 -30.55 12.68 11.83
CA LEU A 3 -29.36 12.38 12.64
C LEU A 3 -29.04 10.88 12.73
N CYS A 4 -30.07 10.02 12.81
CA CYS A 4 -29.90 8.56 12.87
C CYS A 4 -29.43 7.98 11.52
N VAL A 5 -29.90 8.56 10.40
CA VAL A 5 -29.47 8.17 9.05
C VAL A 5 -28.01 8.57 8.80
N CYS A 6 -27.58 9.77 9.21
CA CYS A 6 -26.18 10.19 9.14
C CYS A 6 -25.26 9.28 9.97
N TRP A 7 -25.65 8.94 11.21
CA TRP A 7 -24.89 8.02 12.07
C TRP A 7 -24.78 6.60 11.49
N CYS A 8 -25.86 6.10 10.88
CA CYS A 8 -25.86 4.79 10.23
C CYS A 8 -24.98 4.77 8.96
N GLN A 9 -24.97 5.87 8.21
CA GLN A 9 -24.12 6.04 7.03
C GLN A 9 -22.62 6.10 7.39
N GLU A 10 -22.25 6.87 8.42
CA GLU A 10 -20.88 6.92 8.93
C GLU A 10 -20.40 5.55 9.47
N SER A 11 -21.27 4.84 10.18
CA SER A 11 -20.95 3.51 10.70
C SER A 11 -20.68 2.50 9.58
N LYS A 12 -21.49 2.48 8.51
CA LYS A 12 -21.25 1.61 7.35
C LYS A 12 -19.95 1.94 6.62
N GLN A 13 -19.64 3.21 6.43
CA GLN A 13 -18.37 3.63 5.81
C GLN A 13 -17.17 3.29 6.68
N LEU A 14 -17.28 3.44 8.00
CA LEU A 14 -16.23 3.06 8.93
C LEU A 14 -15.99 1.55 8.92
N ASN A 15 -17.05 0.75 8.96
CA ASN A 15 -16.93 -0.70 8.89
C ASN A 15 -16.26 -1.17 7.60
N SER A 16 -16.61 -0.56 6.45
CA SER A 16 -15.94 -0.84 5.18
C SER A 16 -14.46 -0.43 5.19
N LEU A 17 -14.13 0.74 5.74
CA LEU A 17 -12.73 1.18 5.88
C LEU A 17 -11.91 0.24 6.77
N LEU A 18 -12.48 -0.22 7.89
CA LEU A 18 -11.84 -1.18 8.79
C LEU A 18 -11.60 -2.51 8.07
N CYS A 19 -12.58 -3.01 7.31
CA CYS A 19 -12.42 -4.21 6.49
C CYS A 19 -11.28 -4.04 5.47
N HIS A 20 -11.25 -2.94 4.71
CA HIS A 20 -10.18 -2.68 3.74
C HIS A 20 -8.80 -2.57 4.40
N THR A 21 -8.71 -1.89 5.55
CA THR A 21 -7.47 -1.77 6.33
C THR A 21 -7.01 -3.13 6.83
N PHE A 22 -7.94 -3.96 7.31
CA PHE A 22 -7.64 -5.31 7.77
C PHE A 22 -7.12 -6.19 6.65
N ILE A 23 -7.78 -6.19 5.49
CA ILE A 23 -7.35 -6.95 4.31
C ILE A 23 -5.96 -6.50 3.85
N PHE A 24 -5.72 -5.18 3.80
CA PHE A 24 -4.41 -4.63 3.46
C PHE A 24 -3.32 -5.09 4.43
N CYS A 25 -3.55 -4.98 5.74
CA CYS A 25 -2.61 -5.44 6.75
C CYS A 25 -2.38 -6.96 6.68
N TYR A 26 -3.43 -7.75 6.44
CA TYR A 26 -3.35 -9.20 6.30
C TYR A 26 -2.51 -9.61 5.09
N LEU A 27 -2.76 -8.98 3.94
CA LEU A 27 -1.99 -9.16 2.71
C LEU A 27 -0.50 -8.93 2.95
N TRP A 28 -0.12 -7.81 3.57
CA TRP A 28 1.29 -7.46 3.78
C TRP A 28 1.95 -8.20 4.93
N ALA A 29 1.19 -8.62 5.96
CA ALA A 29 1.74 -9.38 7.09
C ALA A 29 2.16 -10.80 6.69
N ILE A 30 1.36 -11.47 5.87
CA ILE A 30 1.61 -12.86 5.45
C ILE A 30 2.31 -12.89 4.09
N GLY A 31 1.81 -12.08 3.16
CA GLY A 31 2.28 -12.05 1.79
C GLY A 31 3.54 -11.23 1.57
N GLY A 32 3.93 -10.35 2.51
CA GLY A 32 5.11 -9.49 2.35
C GLY A 32 6.44 -10.24 2.22
N ASN A 33 6.50 -11.52 2.62
CA ASN A 33 7.67 -12.39 2.45
C ASN A 33 7.50 -13.43 1.32
N LEU A 34 6.38 -13.41 0.59
CA LEU A 34 6.16 -14.32 -0.52
C LEU A 34 6.94 -13.87 -1.76
N THR A 35 7.48 -14.84 -2.48
CA THR A 35 8.04 -14.62 -3.81
C THR A 35 6.93 -14.25 -4.80
N ILE A 36 7.27 -13.42 -5.79
CA ILE A 36 6.35 -12.89 -6.81
C ILE A 36 5.56 -14.01 -7.52
N CYS A 37 6.14 -15.21 -7.70
CA CYS A 37 5.47 -16.36 -8.31
C CYS A 37 4.24 -16.87 -7.54
N HIS A 38 4.12 -16.54 -6.25
CA HIS A 38 2.99 -16.94 -5.41
C HIS A 38 2.00 -15.81 -5.15
N TRP A 39 2.25 -14.61 -5.67
CA TRP A 39 1.41 -13.43 -5.41
C TRP A 39 0.01 -13.59 -5.99
N ASP A 40 -0.13 -14.11 -7.21
CA ASP A 40 -1.43 -14.28 -7.87
C ASP A 40 -2.30 -15.34 -7.17
N ALA A 41 -1.68 -16.45 -6.77
CA ALA A 41 -2.37 -17.51 -6.02
C ALA A 41 -2.82 -17.00 -4.64
N PHE A 42 -1.99 -16.21 -3.96
CA PHE A 42 -2.32 -15.62 -2.67
C PHE A 42 -3.39 -14.53 -2.78
N ASP A 43 -3.32 -13.70 -3.82
CA ASP A 43 -4.33 -12.68 -4.14
C ASP A 43 -5.71 -13.33 -4.34
N THR A 44 -5.78 -14.38 -5.18
CA THR A 44 -6.99 -15.15 -5.42
C THR A 44 -7.53 -15.78 -4.12
N PHE A 45 -6.64 -16.30 -3.26
CA PHE A 45 -7.03 -16.87 -1.97
C PHE A 45 -7.67 -15.83 -1.05
N ILE A 46 -7.09 -14.63 -0.95
CA ILE A 46 -7.65 -13.54 -0.15
C ILE A 46 -8.98 -13.09 -0.73
N GLN A 47 -9.07 -12.85 -2.04
CA GLN A 47 -10.33 -12.42 -2.66
C GLN A 47 -11.46 -13.41 -2.36
N LYS A 48 -11.22 -14.71 -2.50
CA LYS A 48 -12.20 -15.76 -2.18
C LYS A 48 -12.59 -15.80 -0.70
N GLN A 49 -11.64 -15.54 0.20
CA GLN A 49 -11.90 -15.52 1.65
C GLN A 49 -12.82 -14.36 2.05
N PHE A 50 -12.74 -13.22 1.35
CA PHE A 50 -13.51 -12.01 1.67
C PHE A 50 -14.70 -11.76 0.73
N GLU A 51 -14.94 -12.61 -0.27
CA GLU A 51 -16.05 -12.51 -1.23
C GLU A 51 -17.43 -12.44 -0.56
N ALA A 52 -17.61 -13.14 0.57
CA ALA A 52 -18.85 -13.15 1.34
C ALA A 52 -19.10 -11.84 2.14
N ASN A 53 -18.14 -10.92 2.20
CA ASN A 53 -18.27 -9.69 2.97
C ASN A 53 -18.72 -8.52 2.08
N ASP A 54 -19.97 -8.10 2.21
CA ASP A 54 -20.55 -6.95 1.50
C ASP A 54 -19.79 -5.62 1.73
N ASN A 55 -19.06 -5.52 2.84
CA ASN A 55 -18.27 -4.34 3.21
C ASN A 55 -16.88 -4.29 2.55
N ALA A 56 -16.45 -5.39 1.92
CA ALA A 56 -15.15 -5.58 1.30
C ALA A 56 -15.28 -5.70 -0.23
N LYS A 57 -16.12 -4.87 -0.86
CA LYS A 57 -16.26 -4.83 -2.32
C LYS A 57 -14.99 -4.30 -2.95
N LEU A 58 -14.07 -5.21 -3.21
CA LEU A 58 -12.86 -4.99 -3.98
C LEU A 58 -13.25 -4.89 -5.46
N GLN A 59 -12.63 -3.97 -6.21
CA GLN A 59 -12.84 -3.93 -7.65
C GLN A 59 -12.22 -5.19 -8.25
N GLN A 60 -13.05 -6.04 -8.85
CA GLN A 60 -12.70 -7.39 -9.37
C GLN A 60 -11.53 -7.42 -10.38
N HIS A 61 -11.09 -6.27 -10.89
CA HIS A 61 -10.08 -6.18 -11.95
C HIS A 61 -8.70 -5.69 -11.48
N GLU A 62 -8.53 -5.32 -10.22
CA GLU A 62 -7.26 -4.80 -9.70
C GLU A 62 -6.66 -5.76 -8.67
N THR A 63 -5.38 -6.10 -8.83
CA THR A 63 -4.66 -6.94 -7.85
C THR A 63 -4.56 -6.21 -6.52
N LEU A 64 -4.75 -6.91 -5.39
CA LEU A 64 -4.73 -6.28 -4.07
C LEU A 64 -3.36 -5.66 -3.75
N TRP A 65 -2.30 -6.22 -4.35
CA TRP A 65 -0.94 -5.70 -4.32
C TRP A 65 -0.80 -4.30 -4.94
N SER A 66 -1.66 -3.98 -5.91
CA SER A 66 -1.66 -2.69 -6.61
C SER A 66 -2.51 -1.64 -5.91
N LEU A 67 -3.18 -1.99 -4.81
CA LEU A 67 -4.03 -1.10 -4.03
C LEU A 67 -3.38 -0.71 -2.70
N TYR A 68 -3.73 0.49 -2.23
CA TYR A 68 -3.40 0.98 -0.90
C TYR A 68 -4.60 1.61 -0.23
N VAL A 69 -4.56 1.67 1.10
CA VAL A 69 -5.61 2.30 1.89
C VAL A 69 -5.28 3.79 2.05
N ASN A 70 -6.06 4.63 1.39
CA ASN A 70 -6.00 6.07 1.59
C ASN A 70 -6.88 6.46 2.78
N PHE A 71 -6.26 6.77 3.92
CA PHE A 71 -6.96 7.19 5.13
C PHE A 71 -7.61 8.57 5.02
N SER A 72 -7.09 9.46 4.16
CA SER A 72 -7.68 10.79 3.91
C SER A 72 -9.00 10.66 3.15
N ASN A 73 -9.01 9.79 2.12
CA ASN A 73 -10.18 9.58 1.29
C ASN A 73 -11.09 8.43 1.77
N LYS A 74 -10.66 7.68 2.79
CA LYS A 74 -11.33 6.50 3.36
C LYS A 74 -11.69 5.43 2.32
N ARG A 75 -10.83 5.22 1.32
CA ARG A 75 -11.06 4.29 0.21
C ARG A 75 -9.76 3.62 -0.26
N LEU A 76 -9.92 2.49 -0.95
CA LEU A 76 -8.83 1.83 -1.65
C LEU A 76 -8.58 2.57 -2.95
N GLU A 77 -7.31 2.90 -3.20
CA GLU A 77 -6.87 3.56 -4.41
C GLU A 77 -5.64 2.83 -4.98
N PRO A 78 -5.41 2.88 -6.30
CA PRO A 78 -4.23 2.27 -6.90
C PRO A 78 -2.96 3.05 -6.53
N TRP A 79 -1.86 2.33 -6.34
CA TRP A 79 -0.55 2.93 -6.07
C TRP A 79 -0.09 3.90 -7.16
N ASP A 80 -0.54 3.69 -8.41
CA ASP A 80 -0.17 4.53 -9.55
C ASP A 80 -0.55 6.01 -9.35
N ASN A 81 -1.59 6.29 -8.56
CA ASN A 81 -1.99 7.66 -8.21
C ASN A 81 -1.01 8.35 -7.23
N VAL A 82 -0.18 7.57 -6.54
CA VAL A 82 0.78 8.05 -5.53
C VAL A 82 2.20 8.08 -6.08
N VAL A 83 2.46 7.42 -7.21
CA VAL A 83 3.78 7.40 -7.83
C VAL A 83 4.12 8.80 -8.36
N PRO A 84 5.16 9.48 -7.84
CA PRO A 84 5.53 10.80 -8.33
C PRO A 84 6.11 10.69 -9.75
N PRO A 85 5.83 11.66 -10.63
CA PRO A 85 6.37 11.64 -11.98
C PRO A 85 7.90 11.77 -11.93
N PHE A 86 8.59 10.88 -12.63
CA PHE A 86 10.04 10.93 -12.73
C PHE A 86 10.50 12.18 -13.47
N ARG A 87 11.31 13.01 -12.82
CA ARG A 87 11.96 14.18 -13.43
C ARG A 87 13.44 13.91 -13.58
N TYR A 88 13.90 13.81 -14.82
CA TYR A 88 15.30 13.60 -15.13
C TYR A 88 16.10 14.89 -14.93
N ASN A 89 17.10 14.86 -14.04
CA ASN A 89 18.07 15.94 -13.87
C ASN A 89 19.45 15.49 -14.39
N ARG A 90 19.97 16.20 -15.40
CA ARG A 90 21.29 15.92 -16.01
C ARG A 90 22.47 16.24 -15.10
N GLU A 91 22.26 17.10 -14.09
CA GLU A 91 23.31 17.49 -13.14
C GLU A 91 23.50 16.45 -12.03
N GLN A 92 22.55 15.53 -11.87
CA GLN A 92 22.62 14.48 -10.86
C GLN A 92 23.37 13.25 -11.41
N PRO A 93 24.35 12.70 -10.66
CA PRO A 93 25.03 11.47 -11.06
C PRO A 93 24.02 10.35 -11.29
N PHE A 94 24.19 9.57 -12.36
CA PHE A 94 23.29 8.45 -12.70
C PHE A 94 23.11 7.48 -11.54
N PHE A 95 24.19 7.21 -10.78
CA PHE A 95 24.16 6.34 -9.61
C PHE A 95 23.36 6.90 -8.43
N GLU A 96 22.95 8.17 -8.45
CA GLU A 96 22.11 8.81 -7.44
C GLU A 96 20.66 8.95 -7.87
N MET A 97 20.38 8.78 -9.16
CA MET A 97 19.06 8.89 -9.75
C MET A 97 18.20 7.70 -9.34
N LEU A 98 17.15 7.97 -8.54
CA LEU A 98 16.17 6.97 -8.16
C LEU A 98 14.93 7.16 -9.03
N VAL A 99 14.58 6.11 -9.77
CA VAL A 99 13.32 6.08 -10.53
C VAL A 99 12.20 5.67 -9.57
N PRO A 100 11.20 6.53 -9.33
CA PRO A 100 10.05 6.16 -8.53
C PRO A 100 9.21 5.15 -9.31
N THR A 101 9.35 3.88 -8.95
CA THR A 101 8.48 2.81 -9.43
C THR A 101 7.38 2.52 -8.42
N ALA A 102 6.28 1.89 -8.86
CA ALA A 102 5.21 1.46 -7.95
C ALA A 102 5.75 0.62 -6.78
N ASP A 103 6.71 -0.27 -7.03
CA ASP A 103 7.35 -1.08 -5.99
C ASP A 103 8.09 -0.23 -4.96
N THR A 104 8.86 0.76 -5.40
CA THR A 104 9.62 1.64 -4.49
C THR A 104 8.67 2.44 -3.58
N VAL A 105 7.55 2.91 -4.13
CA VAL A 105 6.52 3.64 -3.38
C VAL A 105 5.79 2.72 -2.39
N ARG A 106 5.42 1.51 -2.81
CA ARG A 106 4.78 0.49 -1.96
C ARG A 106 5.62 0.16 -0.73
N TYR A 107 6.88 -0.24 -0.95
CA TYR A 107 7.78 -0.59 0.14
C TYR A 107 8.16 0.64 0.98
N GLY A 108 8.31 1.81 0.35
CA GLY A 108 8.56 3.08 1.03
C GLY A 108 7.43 3.44 2.00
N TYR A 109 6.17 3.29 1.58
CA TYR A 109 5.00 3.52 2.43
C TYR A 109 4.99 2.58 3.64
N LEU A 110 5.19 1.28 3.44
CA LEU A 110 5.23 0.31 4.54
C LEU A 110 6.37 0.60 5.50
N MET A 111 7.53 0.97 4.97
CA MET A 111 8.69 1.36 5.77
C MET A 111 8.37 2.58 6.64
N GLU A 112 7.81 3.64 6.06
CA GLU A 112 7.43 4.85 6.80
C GLU A 112 6.46 4.54 7.94
N LYS A 113 5.43 3.73 7.67
CA LYS A 113 4.46 3.30 8.69
C LYS A 113 5.12 2.51 9.81
N LEU A 114 6.00 1.57 9.50
CA LEU A 114 6.68 0.77 10.53
C LEU A 114 7.72 1.57 11.32
N LEU A 115 8.42 2.51 10.67
CA LEU A 115 9.36 3.42 11.32
C LEU A 115 8.66 4.43 12.23
N SER A 116 7.46 4.89 11.88
CA SER A 116 6.68 5.78 12.75
C SER A 116 6.35 5.12 14.11
N VAL A 117 6.23 3.78 14.14
CA VAL A 117 6.01 2.97 15.35
C VAL A 117 7.35 2.55 16.00
N ARG A 118 8.50 3.02 15.48
CA ARG A 118 9.86 2.68 15.94
C ARG A 118 10.13 1.18 15.98
N ARG A 119 9.58 0.43 15.03
CA ARG A 119 9.87 -1.00 14.87
C ARG A 119 10.97 -1.19 13.84
N SER A 120 11.93 -2.07 14.17
CA SER A 120 12.96 -2.48 13.21
C SER A 120 12.32 -3.33 12.12
N VAL A 121 12.60 -3.00 10.87
CA VAL A 121 12.09 -3.73 9.69
C VAL A 121 13.26 -4.25 8.90
N LEU A 122 13.16 -5.50 8.45
CA LEU A 122 14.14 -6.11 7.56
C LEU A 122 13.48 -6.31 6.19
N PHE A 123 14.03 -5.64 5.16
CA PHE A 123 13.65 -5.88 3.78
C PHE A 123 14.62 -6.86 3.13
N THR A 124 14.15 -8.07 2.87
CA THR A 124 14.90 -9.09 2.13
C THR A 124 14.53 -9.02 0.65
N GLY A 125 15.47 -8.58 -0.19
CA GLY A 125 15.30 -8.53 -1.65
C GLY A 125 16.59 -8.95 -2.36
N SER A 126 16.47 -9.34 -3.63
CA SER A 126 17.61 -9.67 -4.50
C SER A 126 18.56 -8.47 -4.64
N THR A 127 19.86 -8.74 -4.74
CA THR A 127 20.90 -7.72 -4.81
C THR A 127 20.77 -6.92 -6.10
N GLY A 128 20.57 -5.59 -6.02
CA GLY A 128 20.50 -4.71 -7.20
C GLY A 128 19.29 -3.77 -7.23
N VAL A 129 18.23 -4.06 -6.48
CA VAL A 129 17.13 -3.11 -6.22
C VAL A 129 17.53 -2.26 -5.02
N GLY A 130 17.88 -0.99 -5.24
CA GLY A 130 18.45 -0.08 -4.22
C GLY A 130 17.74 -0.17 -2.87
N LYS A 131 18.30 -0.95 -1.94
CA LYS A 131 17.72 -1.40 -0.66
C LYS A 131 17.58 -0.25 0.34
N VAL A 132 16.81 0.76 -0.01
CA VAL A 132 16.63 2.00 0.74
C VAL A 132 17.86 2.92 0.62
N ARG A 133 17.90 3.70 -0.45
CA ARG A 133 18.34 5.09 -0.25
C ARG A 133 17.18 5.80 0.45
N PRO A 134 17.39 6.49 1.58
CA PRO A 134 16.33 7.25 2.21
C PRO A 134 15.95 8.38 1.25
N LEU A 135 14.84 8.21 0.52
CA LEU A 135 14.16 9.29 -0.20
C LEU A 135 13.68 10.42 0.73
N TRP A 136 13.78 10.22 2.05
CA TRP A 136 13.31 11.12 3.10
C TRP A 136 14.36 12.08 3.68
N ARG A 137 15.65 12.01 3.28
CA ARG A 137 16.69 12.93 3.78
C ARG A 137 16.75 14.25 2.99
N ARG A 138 15.60 14.88 2.73
CA ARG A 138 15.52 16.26 2.21
C ARG A 138 14.34 17.11 2.70
N GLU A 139 13.45 16.59 3.53
CA GLU A 139 12.28 17.36 4.02
C GLU A 139 12.39 17.78 5.50
N TYR A 140 13.57 17.68 6.11
CA TYR A 140 13.86 18.10 7.49
C TYR A 140 15.27 18.71 7.63
N ASP A 141 15.63 19.60 6.71
CA ASP A 141 16.66 20.63 6.90
C ASP A 141 16.07 21.99 6.49
#